data_AF-A0A2D6E4P3-F1
#
_entry.id   AF-A0A2D6E4P3-F1
#
_cell.length_a   1.000
_cell.length_b   1.000
_cell.length_c   1.000
_cell.angle_alpha   90.00
_cell.angle_beta   90.00
_cell.angle_gamma   90.00
#
_symmetry.space_group_name_H-M   'P 1'
#
loop_
_entity.id
_entity.type
_entity.pdbx_description
1 polymer ?
#
loop_
_entity_poly.entity_id
_entity_poly.type
_entity_poly.pdbx_seq_one_letter_code
_entity_poly.pdbx_strand_id
1 'polypeptide(L)'
;MQERWKVVPSYSDYAVSNFGRVKRITPANSSKSYVGRILKPYITEKGYIKASISLGKSKRVYRRVHRLVLEAFVGPCPEGLEVNHKDGNKGNNHLTNLEYVSSRENKHHAYLIGLHSKYSLQMANCYEQGGA
;
A
#
# COMPACT_ATOMS: atom_id res chain seq x y z
N MET A 1 -9.45 16.58 -6.10
CA MET A 1 -9.92 15.19 -6.33
C MET A 1 -10.77 14.78 -5.13
N GLN A 2 -11.92 14.12 -5.34
CA GLN A 2 -12.79 13.71 -4.24
C GLN A 2 -12.32 12.38 -3.62
N GLU A 3 -12.58 12.19 -2.32
CA GLU A 3 -12.32 10.90 -1.68
C GLU A 3 -13.42 9.89 -2.02
N ARG A 4 -12.99 8.74 -2.51
CA ARG A 4 -13.83 7.59 -2.84
C ARG A 4 -13.44 6.45 -1.92
N TRP A 5 -14.42 5.63 -1.57
CA TRP A 5 -14.25 4.47 -0.69
C TRP A 5 -14.64 3.19 -1.44
N LYS A 6 -13.84 2.14 -1.32
CA LYS A 6 -14.15 0.81 -1.86
C LYS A 6 -13.95 -0.26 -0.79
N VAL A 7 -14.77 -1.30 -0.84
CA VAL A 7 -14.59 -2.51 -0.02
C VAL A 7 -13.26 -3.16 -0.36
N VAL A 8 -12.54 -3.65 0.65
CA VAL A 8 -11.32 -4.45 0.40
C VAL A 8 -11.73 -5.90 0.19
N PRO A 9 -11.50 -6.52 -0.98
CA PRO A 9 -11.96 -7.88 -1.28
C PRO A 9 -11.52 -8.93 -0.25
N SER A 10 -10.26 -8.88 0.20
CA SER A 10 -9.75 -9.80 1.24
C SER A 10 -10.31 -9.55 2.65
N TYR A 11 -10.95 -8.40 2.89
CA TYR A 11 -11.46 -7.96 4.20
C TYR A 11 -12.80 -7.23 4.04
N SER A 12 -13.86 -7.96 3.70
CA SER A 12 -15.19 -7.42 3.37
C SER A 12 -15.84 -6.56 4.46
N ASP A 13 -15.40 -6.70 5.72
CA ASP A 13 -15.81 -5.85 6.85
C ASP A 13 -15.25 -4.41 6.78
N TYR A 14 -14.33 -4.14 5.85
CA TYR A 14 -13.55 -2.92 5.77
C TYR A 14 -13.59 -2.30 4.38
N ALA A 15 -13.56 -0.98 4.36
CA ALA A 15 -13.35 -0.19 3.15
C ALA A 15 -12.06 0.64 3.28
N VAL A 16 -11.42 0.88 2.15
CA VAL A 16 -10.25 1.75 2.02
C VAL A 16 -10.56 2.91 1.08
N SER A 17 -10.02 4.08 1.37
CA SER A 17 -10.15 5.25 0.51
C SER A 17 -8.99 5.40 -0.45
N ASN A 18 -9.19 6.13 -1.55
CA ASN A 18 -8.11 6.49 -2.49
C ASN A 18 -7.05 7.43 -1.89
N PHE A 19 -7.24 7.91 -0.66
CA PHE A 19 -6.26 8.67 0.14
C PHE A 19 -5.53 7.77 1.17
N GLY A 20 -5.81 6.46 1.20
CA GLY A 20 -5.16 5.53 2.11
C GLY A 20 -5.75 5.50 3.53
N ARG A 21 -7.01 5.92 3.72
CA ARG A 21 -7.72 5.74 5.00
C ARG A 21 -8.46 4.42 5.00
N VAL A 22 -8.48 3.72 6.13
CA VAL A 22 -9.21 2.44 6.28
C VAL A 22 -10.32 2.64 7.29
N LYS A 23 -11.53 2.19 6.97
CA LYS A 23 -12.69 2.24 7.86
C LYS A 23 -13.41 0.93 7.92
N ARG A 24 -14.09 0.70 9.04
CA ARG A 24 -15.01 -0.42 9.18
C ARG A 24 -16.36 -0.10 8.53
N ILE A 25 -16.99 -1.07 7.90
CA ILE A 25 -18.30 -0.89 7.24
C ILE A 25 -19.39 -1.85 7.72
N THR A 26 -19.05 -2.88 8.49
CA THR A 26 -20.02 -3.79 9.11
C THR A 26 -20.14 -3.55 10.63
N PRO A 27 -21.21 -4.05 11.30
CA PRO A 27 -21.35 -4.01 12.76
C PRO A 27 -20.40 -4.98 13.48
N ALA A 28 -19.98 -4.68 14.72
CA ALA A 28 -19.16 -5.60 15.54
C ALA A 28 -19.72 -5.67 16.96
N ASN A 29 -19.36 -6.75 17.63
CA ASN A 29 -19.75 -7.05 19.01
C ASN A 29 -18.93 -6.24 20.04
N SER A 30 -18.52 -5.02 19.72
CA SER A 30 -17.72 -4.17 20.61
C SER A 30 -18.09 -2.71 20.44
N SER A 31 -18.36 -2.00 21.54
CA SER A 31 -18.61 -0.55 21.54
C SER A 31 -17.44 0.26 20.95
N LYS A 32 -16.22 -0.28 21.01
CA LYS A 32 -15.03 0.35 20.43
C LYS A 32 -14.92 0.09 18.92
N SER A 33 -15.76 -0.73 18.30
CA SER A 33 -15.69 -1.10 16.89
C SER A 33 -17.07 -0.99 16.24
N TYR A 34 -17.34 0.15 15.61
CA TYR A 34 -18.64 0.47 15.02
C TYR A 34 -18.52 0.76 13.51
N VAL A 35 -19.65 0.72 12.79
CA VAL A 35 -19.73 1.04 11.36
C VAL A 35 -19.29 2.49 11.13
N GLY A 36 -18.40 2.72 10.16
CA GLY A 36 -17.86 4.04 9.85
C GLY A 36 -16.60 4.42 10.63
N ARG A 37 -16.21 3.63 11.65
CA ARG A 37 -14.98 3.90 12.42
C ARG A 37 -13.76 3.89 11.50
N ILE A 38 -13.06 5.03 11.41
CA ILE A 38 -11.74 5.12 10.79
C ILE A 38 -10.71 4.45 11.70
N LEU A 39 -9.90 3.56 11.14
CA LEU A 39 -8.85 2.87 11.88
C LEU A 39 -7.65 3.79 12.09
N LYS A 40 -7.06 3.73 13.28
CA LYS A 40 -5.83 4.45 13.59
C LYS A 40 -4.68 3.85 12.76
N PRO A 41 -3.96 4.65 11.95
CA PRO A 41 -2.79 4.17 11.22
C PRO A 41 -1.65 3.85 12.19
N TYR A 42 -0.88 2.81 11.86
CA TYR A 42 0.38 2.47 12.52
C TYR A 42 1.53 2.62 11.53
N ILE A 43 2.50 3.48 11.85
CA ILE A 43 3.68 3.69 11.03
C ILE A 43 4.78 2.75 11.53
N THR A 44 5.32 1.93 10.63
CA THR A 44 6.46 1.06 10.95
C THR A 44 7.76 1.87 10.97
N GLU A 45 8.80 1.36 11.63
CA GLU A 45 10.17 1.90 11.57
C GLU A 45 10.68 2.11 10.12
N LYS A 46 10.25 1.27 9.18
CA LYS A 46 10.62 1.39 7.75
C LYS A 46 9.80 2.42 6.96
N GLY A 47 8.92 3.18 7.62
CA GLY A 47 8.06 4.22 7.03
C GLY A 47 6.72 3.77 6.45
N TYR A 48 6.42 2.47 6.41
CA TYR A 48 5.15 1.97 5.88
C TYR A 48 3.99 2.18 6.84
N ILE A 49 2.83 2.57 6.31
CA ILE A 49 1.57 2.64 7.08
C ILE A 49 0.86 1.27 7.06
N LYS A 50 0.43 0.82 8.24
CA LYS A 50 -0.38 -0.39 8.48
C LYS A 50 -1.70 -0.04 9.15
N ALA A 51 -2.72 -0.86 8.90
CA ALA A 51 -3.99 -0.87 9.61
C ALA A 51 -4.17 -2.21 10.37
N SER A 52 -4.77 -2.14 11.56
CA SER A 52 -5.13 -3.32 12.36
C SER A 52 -6.53 -3.80 11.98
N ILE A 53 -6.59 -4.90 11.24
CA ILE A 53 -7.83 -5.51 10.73
C ILE A 53 -8.26 -6.62 11.69
N SER A 54 -9.53 -6.59 12.13
CA SER A 54 -10.12 -7.63 12.95
C SER A 54 -10.70 -8.73 12.06
N LEU A 55 -10.40 -9.99 12.38
CA LEU A 55 -10.95 -11.17 11.72
C LEU A 55 -11.83 -11.90 12.75
N GLY A 56 -13.08 -11.46 12.87
CA GLY A 56 -14.00 -11.97 13.88
C GLY A 56 -13.67 -11.49 15.31
N LYS A 57 -13.95 -12.35 16.31
CA LYS A 57 -13.96 -11.96 17.74
C LYS A 57 -12.57 -11.74 18.35
N SER A 58 -11.57 -12.57 18.00
CA SER A 58 -10.30 -12.60 18.76
C SER A 58 -9.05 -12.44 17.91
N LYS A 59 -9.15 -12.56 16.57
CA LYS A 59 -7.98 -12.52 15.69
C LYS A 59 -7.82 -11.12 15.11
N ARG A 60 -6.59 -10.60 15.16
CA ARG A 60 -6.21 -9.33 14.51
C ARG A 60 -5.01 -9.54 13.63
N VAL A 61 -5.00 -8.88 12.48
CA VAL A 61 -3.88 -8.88 11.54
C VAL A 61 -3.51 -7.46 11.17
N TYR A 62 -2.22 -7.19 11.00
CA TYR A 62 -1.75 -5.92 10.47
C TYR A 62 -1.56 -6.03 8.96
N ARG A 63 -2.11 -5.08 8.21
CA ARG A 63 -2.01 -5.02 6.75
C ARG A 63 -1.50 -3.67 6.29
N ARG A 64 -0.61 -3.67 5.30
CA ARG A 64 -0.04 -2.45 4.72
C ARG A 64 -1.10 -1.71 3.92
N VAL A 65 -1.26 -0.42 4.18
CA VAL A 65 -2.35 0.39 3.61
C VAL A 65 -2.23 0.50 2.09
N HIS A 66 -1.04 0.75 1.52
CA HIS A 66 -0.87 0.81 0.06
C HIS A 66 -1.35 -0.44 -0.67
N ARG A 67 -1.17 -1.64 -0.06
CA ARG A 67 -1.66 -2.89 -0.66
C ARG A 67 -3.17 -2.93 -0.67
N LEU A 68 -3.81 -2.54 0.43
CA LEU A 68 -5.27 -2.47 0.52
C LEU A 68 -5.83 -1.49 -0.53
N VAL A 69 -5.19 -0.33 -0.71
CA VAL A 69 -5.60 0.67 -1.71
C VAL A 69 -5.58 0.08 -3.12
N LEU A 70 -4.45 -0.48 -3.58
CA LEU A 70 -4.42 -1.07 -4.92
C LEU A 70 -5.35 -2.28 -5.06
N GLU A 71 -5.42 -3.13 -4.04
CA GLU A 71 -6.32 -4.29 -4.04
C GLU A 71 -7.78 -3.88 -4.27
N ALA A 72 -8.25 -2.84 -3.58
CA ALA A 72 -9.63 -2.38 -3.68
C ALA A 72 -9.93 -1.59 -4.97
N PHE A 73 -8.97 -0.81 -5.47
CA PHE A 73 -9.21 0.11 -6.59
C PHE A 73 -8.80 -0.44 -7.95
N VAL A 74 -7.76 -1.27 -8.01
CA VAL A 74 -7.18 -1.84 -9.23
C VAL A 74 -7.46 -3.34 -9.32
N GLY A 75 -7.30 -4.07 -8.22
CA GLY A 75 -7.51 -5.52 -8.16
C GLY A 75 -6.40 -6.24 -7.40
N PRO A 76 -6.48 -7.58 -7.26
CA PRO A 76 -5.46 -8.34 -6.54
C PRO A 76 -4.07 -8.13 -7.16
N CYS A 77 -3.04 -8.18 -6.31
CA CYS A 77 -1.66 -8.09 -6.75
C CYS A 77 -1.35 -9.26 -7.70
N PRO A 78 -0.97 -9.00 -8.97
CA PRO A 78 -0.56 -10.06 -9.88
C PRO A 78 0.66 -10.81 -9.35
N GLU A 79 0.82 -12.05 -9.76
CA GLU A 79 1.97 -12.87 -9.40
C GLU A 79 3.28 -12.23 -9.87
N GLY A 80 4.33 -12.30 -9.04
CA GLY A 80 5.63 -11.71 -9.34
C GLY A 80 5.71 -10.18 -9.22
N LEU A 81 4.61 -9.50 -8.94
CA LEU A 81 4.58 -8.05 -8.76
C LEU A 81 4.52 -7.62 -7.29
N GLU A 82 4.92 -6.39 -7.04
CA GLU A 82 4.86 -5.72 -5.75
C GLU A 82 4.35 -4.28 -5.89
N VAL A 83 3.93 -3.69 -4.79
CA VAL A 83 3.43 -2.31 -4.79
C VAL A 83 4.60 -1.34 -4.64
N ASN A 84 4.72 -0.42 -5.60
CA ASN A 84 5.67 0.68 -5.56
C ASN A 84 4.97 2.01 -5.20
N HIS A 85 5.74 2.91 -4.58
CA HIS A 85 5.40 4.30 -4.34
C HIS A 85 6.19 5.15 -5.33
N LYS A 86 5.50 5.78 -6.29
CA LYS A 86 6.13 6.53 -7.40
C LYS A 86 7.01 7.69 -6.94
N ASP A 87 6.69 8.27 -5.80
CA ASP A 87 7.45 9.37 -5.18
C ASP A 87 8.51 8.88 -4.17
N GLY A 88 8.66 7.57 -3.97
CA GLY A 88 9.53 6.98 -2.95
C GLY A 88 9.06 7.13 -1.50
N ASN A 89 7.97 7.87 -1.25
CA ASN A 89 7.45 8.14 0.09
C ASN A 89 6.43 7.07 0.49
N LYS A 90 6.87 6.14 1.35
CA LYS A 90 6.05 5.04 1.89
C LYS A 90 4.84 5.49 2.73
N GLY A 91 4.81 6.75 3.14
CA GLY A 91 3.68 7.39 3.82
C GLY A 91 2.58 7.87 2.85
N ASN A 92 2.92 8.16 1.59
CA ASN A 92 2.00 8.65 0.59
C ASN A 92 1.23 7.50 -0.08
N ASN A 93 0.17 7.02 0.58
CA ASN A 93 -0.66 5.91 0.09
C ASN A 93 -1.82 6.36 -0.82
N HIS A 94 -1.69 7.52 -1.47
CA HIS A 94 -2.66 7.95 -2.48
C HIS A 94 -2.70 6.98 -3.66
N LEU A 95 -3.89 6.62 -4.13
CA LEU A 95 -4.07 5.70 -5.26
C LEU A 95 -3.22 6.08 -6.48
N THR A 96 -3.13 7.37 -6.81
CA THR A 96 -2.37 7.86 -7.97
C THR A 96 -0.85 7.71 -7.81
N ASN A 97 -0.37 7.61 -6.57
CA ASN A 97 1.03 7.42 -6.21
C ASN A 97 1.44 5.94 -6.14
N LEU A 98 0.50 5.01 -6.31
CA LEU A 98 0.75 3.58 -6.18
C LEU A 98 0.64 2.88 -7.53
N GLU A 99 1.44 1.84 -7.70
CA GLU A 99 1.42 0.97 -8.88
C GLU A 99 1.94 -0.43 -8.55
N TYR A 100 1.59 -1.40 -9.40
CA TYR A 100 2.21 -2.72 -9.38
C TYR A 100 3.41 -2.74 -10.33
N VAL A 101 4.55 -3.18 -9.84
CA VAL A 101 5.80 -3.31 -10.61
C VAL A 101 6.50 -4.61 -10.25
N SER A 102 7.37 -5.10 -11.12
CA SER A 102 8.26 -6.20 -10.79
C SER A 102 9.30 -5.78 -9.75
N SER A 103 9.89 -6.75 -9.05
CA SER A 103 10.96 -6.46 -8.09
C SER A 103 12.19 -5.80 -8.74
N ARG A 104 12.45 -6.09 -10.03
CA ARG A 104 13.55 -5.46 -10.78
C ARG A 104 13.27 -3.97 -11.00
N GLU A 105 12.07 -3.64 -11.47
CA GLU A 105 11.64 -2.26 -11.70
C GLU A 105 11.60 -1.46 -10.40
N ASN A 106 11.10 -2.03 -9.30
CA ASN A 106 11.06 -1.34 -8.02
C ASN A 106 12.46 -0.99 -7.51
N LYS A 107 13.42 -1.91 -7.60
CA LYS A 107 14.82 -1.66 -7.24
C LYS A 107 15.47 -0.60 -8.13
N HIS A 108 15.22 -0.69 -9.43
CA HIS A 108 15.72 0.30 -10.40
C HIS A 108 15.15 1.69 -10.11
N HIS A 109 13.83 1.79 -9.87
CA HIS A 109 13.17 3.02 -9.47
C HIS A 109 13.81 3.60 -8.19
N ALA A 110 13.94 2.79 -7.13
CA ALA A 110 14.56 3.22 -5.88
C ALA A 110 15.99 3.76 -6.05
N TYR A 111 16.75 3.20 -7.00
CA TYR A 111 18.06 3.71 -7.36
C TYR A 111 17.98 5.08 -8.06
N LEU A 112 17.12 5.21 -9.07
CA LEU A 112 16.93 6.45 -9.84
C LEU A 112 16.49 7.62 -8.95
N ILE A 113 15.61 7.37 -7.98
CA ILE A 113 15.16 8.40 -7.04
C ILE A 113 16.08 8.58 -5.83
N GLY A 114 17.28 7.98 -5.86
CA GLY A 114 18.33 8.22 -4.87
C GLY A 114 18.08 7.59 -3.49
N LEU A 115 17.19 6.62 -3.37
CA LEU A 115 16.90 5.96 -2.08
C LEU A 115 17.97 4.95 -1.64
N HIS A 116 18.95 4.64 -2.50
CA HIS A 116 20.11 3.81 -2.17
C HIS A 116 21.39 4.66 -2.09
N SER A 117 21.92 4.83 -0.88
CA SER A 117 23.02 5.76 -0.58
C SER A 117 24.42 5.35 -1.05
N LYS A 118 24.61 4.18 -1.69
CA LYS A 118 25.96 3.65 -1.95
C LYS A 118 26.44 3.62 -3.40
N TYR A 119 25.58 3.82 -4.41
CA TYR A 119 26.01 3.61 -5.80
C TYR A 119 25.36 4.53 -6.84
N SER A 120 24.77 5.66 -6.44
CA SER A 120 23.85 6.51 -7.23
C SER A 120 24.30 7.01 -8.62
N LEU A 121 25.50 6.68 -9.13
CA LEU A 121 25.94 7.08 -10.47
C LEU A 121 26.40 5.96 -11.42
N GLN A 122 26.68 4.74 -10.96
CA GLN A 122 27.33 3.72 -11.80
C GLN A 122 26.41 2.74 -12.55
N MET A 123 25.11 2.65 -12.22
CA MET A 123 24.21 1.64 -12.81
C MET A 123 23.09 2.21 -13.68
N ALA A 124 22.80 3.52 -13.63
CA ALA A 124 21.87 4.15 -14.57
C ALA A 124 22.34 3.99 -16.04
N ASN A 125 23.66 4.00 -16.26
CA ASN A 125 24.25 3.90 -17.60
C ASN A 125 24.38 2.47 -18.14
N CYS A 126 24.24 1.43 -17.32
CA CYS A 126 24.40 0.04 -17.78
C CYS A 126 23.12 -0.56 -18.39
N TYR A 127 21.95 0.03 -18.15
CA TYR A 127 20.68 -0.49 -18.67
C TYR A 127 20.26 0.12 -20.01
N GLU A 128 20.88 1.22 -20.46
CA GLU A 128 20.62 1.82 -21.77
C GLU A 128 21.34 1.10 -22.94
N GLN A 129 22.24 0.15 -22.65
CA GLN A 129 23.02 -0.58 -23.68
C GLN A 129 22.72 -2.09 -23.78
N GLY A 130 21.57 -2.55 -23.28
CA GLY A 130 21.25 -3.98 -23.19
C GLY A 130 19.90 -4.37 -23.80
N GLY A 131 19.63 -3.97 -25.04
CA GLY A 131 18.53 -4.49 -25.86
C GLY A 131 19.09 -5.13 -27.13
N ALA A 132 19.41 -6.43 -27.04
CA ALA A 132 19.57 -7.31 -28.19
C ALA A 132 18.26 -8.06 -28.42
#